data_AF-A0A935JA76-F1
#
_entry.id   AF-A0A935JA76-F1
#
_cell.length_a   1.000
_cell.length_b   1.000
_cell.length_c   1.000
_cell.angle_alpha   90.00
_cell.angle_beta   90.00
_cell.angle_gamma   90.00
#
_symmetry.space_group_name_H-M   'P 1'
#
loop_
_entity.id
_entity.type
_entity.pdbx_description
1 polymer ?
#
loop_
_entity_poly.entity_id
_entity_poly.type
_entity_poly.pdbx_seq_one_letter_code
_entity_poly.pdbx_strand_id
1 'polypeptide(L)'
;MKLVLIYTLIAGVVAAVTAPIPGTSLLLTALEIYMLVHLAKVHEYKLGFKEIGYTAAAIYGLSTLLQDVALELLTFVPVIGWGAEVLVAVLFVFFLGTLADLYFKR
;
A
#
# COMPACT_ATOMS: atom_id res chain seq x y z
N MET A 1 13.01 3.68 -6.94
CA MET A 1 13.44 3.91 -5.53
C MET A 1 12.99 5.21 -4.86
N LYS A 2 13.35 6.43 -5.32
CA LYS A 2 12.95 7.69 -4.60
C LYS A 2 11.43 7.80 -4.39
N LEU A 3 10.65 7.45 -5.40
CA LEU A 3 9.18 7.44 -5.34
C LEU A 3 8.64 6.45 -4.30
N VAL A 4 9.19 5.22 -4.27
CA VAL A 4 8.79 4.20 -3.30
C VAL A 4 8.93 4.72 -1.87
N LEU A 5 10.07 5.35 -1.55
CA LEU A 5 10.30 5.93 -0.22
C LEU A 5 9.30 7.04 0.14
N ILE A 6 8.92 7.87 -0.84
CA ILE A 6 7.90 8.91 -0.63
C ILE A 6 6.55 8.27 -0.30
N TYR A 7 6.13 7.27 -1.06
CA TYR A 7 4.87 6.56 -0.81
C TYR A 7 4.87 5.81 0.51
N THR A 8 5.98 5.17 0.87
CA THR A 8 6.16 4.53 2.17
C THR A 8 6.02 5.54 3.32
N LEU A 9 6.60 6.73 3.18
CA LEU A 9 6.50 7.77 4.19
C LEU A 9 5.06 8.31 4.31
N ILE A 10 4.38 8.52 3.17
CA ILE A 10 2.97 8.90 3.15
C ILE A 10 2.11 7.83 3.82
N ALA A 11 2.33 6.55 3.51
CA ALA A 11 1.59 5.44 4.11
C ALA A 11 1.76 5.41 5.64
N GLY A 12 2.99 5.61 6.13
CA GLY A 12 3.25 5.70 7.57
C GLY A 12 2.54 6.88 8.23
N VAL A 13 2.50 8.04 7.58
CA VAL A 13 1.76 9.22 8.09
C VAL A 13 0.26 8.97 8.07
N VAL A 14 -0.29 8.43 6.98
CA VAL A 14 -1.71 8.10 6.88
C VAL A 14 -2.09 7.12 8.00
N ALA A 15 -1.37 5.99 8.11
CA ALA A 15 -1.61 5.01 9.15
C ALA A 15 -1.46 5.61 10.56
N ALA A 16 -0.47 6.46 10.82
CA ALA A 16 -0.30 7.04 12.16
C ALA A 16 -1.44 7.97 12.56
N VAL A 17 -2.02 8.69 11.58
CA VAL A 17 -3.13 9.62 11.81
C VAL A 17 -4.47 8.89 11.85
N THR A 18 -4.62 7.79 11.12
CA THR A 18 -5.90 7.09 10.97
C THR A 18 -5.96 5.74 11.69
N ALA A 19 -4.89 5.23 12.32
CA ALA A 19 -4.88 3.92 12.99
C ALA A 19 -6.06 3.64 13.95
N PRO A 20 -6.57 4.62 14.72
CA PRO A 20 -7.75 4.38 15.56
C PRO A 20 -9.08 4.25 14.79
N ILE A 21 -9.06 4.48 13.47
CA ILE A 21 -10.23 4.57 12.60
C ILE A 21 -10.35 3.27 11.79
N PRO A 22 -11.42 2.48 11.99
CA PRO A 22 -11.72 1.34 11.14
C PRO A 22 -11.84 1.75 9.67
N GLY A 23 -11.26 0.95 8.77
CA GLY A 23 -11.22 1.25 7.34
C GLY A 23 -10.01 2.04 6.86
N THR A 24 -9.02 2.32 7.72
CA THR A 24 -7.70 2.85 7.33
C THR A 24 -7.03 2.03 6.22
N SER A 25 -7.21 0.71 6.28
CA SER A 25 -6.83 -0.25 5.25
C SER A 25 -7.26 0.14 3.82
N LEU A 26 -8.47 0.68 3.65
CA LEU A 26 -8.98 1.12 2.34
C LEU A 26 -8.22 2.33 1.79
N LEU A 27 -7.87 3.28 2.67
CA LEU A 27 -7.07 4.46 2.29
C LEU A 27 -5.66 4.04 1.87
N LEU A 28 -5.05 3.10 2.60
CA LEU A 28 -3.74 2.55 2.27
C LEU A 28 -3.77 1.77 0.95
N THR A 29 -4.81 0.97 0.73
CA THR A 29 -5.00 0.23 -0.53
C THR A 29 -5.16 1.19 -1.72
N ALA A 30 -5.91 2.28 -1.56
CA ALA A 30 -6.02 3.30 -2.61
C ALA A 30 -4.67 3.97 -2.91
N LEU A 31 -3.86 4.24 -1.87
CA LEU A 31 -2.51 4.78 -2.01
C LEU A 31 -1.58 3.80 -2.75
N GLU A 32 -1.66 2.50 -2.45
CA GLU A 32 -0.88 1.45 -3.10
C GLU A 32 -1.21 1.32 -4.59
N ILE A 33 -2.50 1.30 -4.93
CA ILE A 33 -2.95 1.29 -6.34
C ILE A 33 -2.40 2.51 -7.08
N TYR A 34 -2.51 3.69 -6.47
CA TYR A 34 -1.99 4.92 -7.06
C TYR A 34 -0.46 4.88 -7.24
N MET A 35 0.27 4.39 -6.24
CA MET A 35 1.73 4.22 -6.31
C MET A 35 2.14 3.36 -7.50
N LEU A 36 1.47 2.23 -7.73
CA LEU A 36 1.78 1.32 -8.83
C LEU A 36 1.55 1.96 -10.19
N VAL A 37 0.39 2.60 -10.36
CA VAL A 37 0.06 3.31 -11.61
C VAL A 37 1.09 4.40 -11.86
N HIS A 38 1.53 5.10 -10.82
CA HIS A 38 2.55 6.13 -10.95
C HIS A 38 3.93 5.54 -11.30
N LEU A 39 4.35 4.46 -10.63
CA LEU A 39 5.62 3.79 -10.91
C LEU A 39 5.68 3.24 -12.33
N ALA A 40 4.59 2.65 -12.82
CA ALA A 40 4.51 2.15 -14.19
C ALA A 40 4.66 3.27 -15.23
N LYS A 41 3.98 4.41 -15.02
CA LYS A 41 4.10 5.59 -15.90
C LYS A 41 5.54 6.13 -15.91
N VAL A 42 6.20 6.16 -14.76
CA VAL A 42 7.58 6.67 -14.64
C VAL A 42 8.58 5.78 -15.36
N HIS A 43 8.33 4.48 -15.45
CA HIS A 43 9.17 3.53 -16.19
C HIS A 43 8.70 3.33 -17.65
N GLU A 44 7.85 4.21 -18.18
CA GLU A 44 7.27 4.12 -19.54
C GLU A 44 6.56 2.80 -19.85
N TYR A 45 6.19 2.03 -18.81
CA TYR A 45 5.48 0.78 -18.97
C TYR A 45 4.04 1.09 -19.37
N LYS A 46 3.67 0.69 -20.59
CA LYS A 46 2.31 0.89 -21.12
C LYS A 46 1.34 -0.06 -20.42
N LEU A 47 0.82 0.35 -19.28
CA LEU A 47 -0.33 -0.31 -18.67
C LEU A 47 -1.61 0.08 -19.42
N GLY A 48 -2.21 -0.86 -20.14
CA GLY A 48 -3.57 -0.71 -20.64
C GLY A 48 -4.57 -0.61 -19.47
N PHE A 49 -5.71 0.06 -19.65
CA PHE A 49 -6.75 0.20 -18.61
C PHE A 49 -7.19 -1.15 -18.02
N LYS A 50 -7.20 -2.21 -18.85
CA LYS A 50 -7.49 -3.58 -18.40
C LYS A 50 -6.38 -4.13 -17.49
N GLU A 51 -5.13 -3.89 -17.82
CA GLU A 51 -3.97 -4.34 -17.03
C GLU A 51 -3.88 -3.59 -15.71
N ILE A 52 -4.16 -2.27 -15.70
CA ILE A 52 -4.31 -1.50 -14.45
C ILE A 52 -5.40 -2.12 -13.59
N GLY A 53 -6.55 -2.43 -14.18
CA GLY A 53 -7.67 -3.07 -13.48
C GLY A 53 -7.29 -4.44 -12.89
N TYR A 54 -6.60 -5.30 -13.66
CA TYR A 54 -6.14 -6.61 -13.19
C TYR A 54 -5.06 -6.50 -12.12
N THR A 55 -4.08 -5.62 -12.29
CA THR A 55 -3.03 -5.38 -11.29
C THR A 55 -3.63 -4.79 -10.01
N ALA A 56 -4.54 -3.82 -10.12
CA ALA A 56 -5.25 -3.24 -8.99
C ALA A 56 -6.14 -4.29 -8.30
N ALA A 57 -6.84 -5.14 -9.03
CA ALA A 57 -7.67 -6.21 -8.45
C ALA A 57 -6.83 -7.31 -7.78
N ALA A 58 -5.70 -7.70 -8.38
CA ALA A 58 -4.78 -8.66 -7.78
C ALA A 58 -4.16 -8.13 -6.50
N ILE A 59 -3.81 -6.84 -6.48
CA ILE A 59 -3.21 -6.18 -5.32
C ILE A 59 -4.24 -5.88 -4.26
N TYR A 60 -5.44 -5.45 -4.64
CA TYR A 60 -6.57 -5.39 -3.74
C TYR A 60 -6.84 -6.77 -3.11
N GLY A 61 -6.81 -7.85 -3.88
CA GLY A 61 -6.98 -9.22 -3.37
C GLY A 61 -5.86 -9.66 -2.41
N LEU A 62 -4.61 -9.33 -2.70
CA LEU A 62 -3.47 -9.62 -1.82
C LEU A 62 -3.50 -8.76 -0.54
N SER A 63 -3.82 -7.48 -0.67
CA SER A 63 -3.84 -6.52 0.44
C SER A 63 -5.02 -6.77 1.36
N THR A 64 -6.20 -7.06 0.83
CA THR A 64 -7.39 -7.43 1.62
C THR A 64 -7.18 -8.68 2.45
N LEU A 65 -6.52 -9.70 1.90
CA LEU A 65 -6.33 -10.97 2.63
C LEU A 65 -5.26 -10.89 3.71
N LEU A 66 -4.19 -10.13 3.50
CA LEU A 66 -3.05 -10.08 4.44
C LEU A 66 -3.02 -8.80 5.27
N GLN A 67 -3.05 -7.64 4.61
CA GLN A 67 -2.86 -6.35 5.25
C GLN A 67 -4.15 -5.90 5.93
N ASP A 68 -5.28 -5.87 5.22
CA ASP A 68 -6.48 -5.22 5.76
C ASP A 68 -7.02 -5.95 6.98
N VAL A 69 -7.02 -7.29 6.95
CA VAL A 69 -7.36 -8.12 8.11
C VAL A 69 -6.39 -7.87 9.27
N ALA A 70 -5.08 -7.76 9.00
CA ALA A 70 -4.11 -7.50 10.05
C ALA A 70 -4.29 -6.11 10.66
N LEU A 71 -4.43 -5.06 9.84
CA LEU A 71 -4.63 -3.69 10.31
C LEU A 71 -5.94 -3.58 11.10
N GLU A 72 -7.03 -4.17 10.61
CA GLU A 72 -8.33 -4.09 11.25
C GLU A 72 -8.37 -4.83 12.60
N LEU A 73 -7.68 -5.96 12.72
CA LEU A 73 -7.49 -6.62 14.03
C LEU A 73 -6.65 -5.77 14.98
N LEU A 74 -5.63 -5.07 14.47
CA LEU A 74 -4.76 -4.21 15.27
C LEU A 74 -5.46 -2.91 15.71
N THR A 75 -6.40 -2.37 14.94
CA THR A 75 -7.20 -1.20 15.32
C THR A 75 -7.93 -1.39 16.66
N PHE A 76 -8.36 -2.63 16.98
CA PHE A 76 -9.04 -2.96 18.23
C PHE A 76 -8.10 -3.12 19.45
N VAL A 77 -6.77 -3.12 19.23
CA VAL A 77 -5.78 -3.18 20.31
C VAL A 77 -5.17 -1.80 20.51
N PRO A 78 -5.64 -1.03 21.52
CA PRO A 78 -5.18 0.34 21.69
C PRO A 78 -3.68 0.41 22.00
N VAL A 79 -3.04 1.50 21.55
CA VAL A 79 -1.61 1.81 21.73
C VAL A 79 -0.66 0.86 20.98
N ILE A 80 -0.63 -0.42 21.35
CA ILE A 80 0.29 -1.41 20.75
C ILE A 80 -0.17 -1.78 19.35
N GLY A 81 -1.47 -2.01 19.17
CA GLY A 81 -2.03 -2.33 17.86
C GLY A 81 -1.88 -1.17 16.89
N TRP A 82 -2.17 0.05 17.32
CA TRP A 82 -1.99 1.24 16.48
C TRP A 82 -0.53 1.46 16.07
N GLY A 83 0.43 1.25 16.97
CA GLY A 83 1.85 1.31 16.62
C GLY A 83 2.24 0.21 15.62
N ALA A 84 1.72 -1.00 15.81
CA ALA A 84 1.93 -2.10 14.87
C ALA A 84 1.27 -1.85 13.51
N GLU A 85 0.12 -1.18 13.46
CA GLU A 85 -0.60 -0.81 12.24
C GLU A 85 0.28 0.08 11.34
N VAL A 86 0.93 1.08 11.92
CA VAL A 86 1.89 1.95 11.23
C VAL A 86 3.06 1.14 10.67
N LEU A 87 3.63 0.23 11.46
CA LEU A 87 4.74 -0.61 11.01
C LEU A 87 4.33 -1.52 9.85
N VAL A 88 3.17 -2.17 9.94
CA VAL A 88 2.65 -3.05 8.88
C VAL A 88 2.43 -2.25 7.60
N ALA A 89 1.77 -1.09 7.68
CA ALA A 89 1.52 -0.23 6.52
C ALA A 89 2.83 0.23 5.84
N VAL A 90 3.80 0.68 6.63
CA VAL A 90 5.12 1.12 6.12
C VAL A 90 5.85 -0.04 5.43
N LEU A 91 5.92 -1.21 6.08
CA LEU A 91 6.63 -2.37 5.55
C LEU A 91 5.99 -2.89 4.27
N PHE A 92 4.66 -2.96 4.24
CA PHE A 92 3.93 -3.49 3.08
C PHE A 92 4.05 -2.55 1.88
N VAL A 93 3.81 -1.25 2.06
CA VAL A 93 3.94 -0.27 0.96
C VAL A 93 5.38 -0.20 0.45
N PHE A 94 6.37 -0.29 1.34
CA PHE A 94 7.77 -0.37 0.94
C PHE A 94 8.07 -1.64 0.12
N PHE A 95 7.61 -2.80 0.60
CA PHE A 95 7.80 -4.09 -0.06
C PHE A 95 7.14 -4.11 -1.44
N LEU A 96 5.87 -3.74 -1.50
CA LEU A 96 5.07 -3.72 -2.72
C LEU A 96 5.62 -2.70 -3.73
N GLY A 97 5.97 -1.51 -3.27
CA GLY A 97 6.58 -0.48 -4.10
C GLY A 97 7.94 -0.92 -4.65
N THR A 98 8.75 -1.62 -3.86
CA THR A 98 10.04 -2.17 -4.32
C THR A 98 9.85 -3.27 -5.36
N LEU A 99 8.91 -4.19 -5.14
CA LEU A 99 8.57 -5.23 -6.12
C LEU A 99 8.10 -4.63 -7.44
N ALA A 100 7.24 -3.62 -7.38
CA ALA A 100 6.74 -2.92 -8.57
C ALA A 100 7.84 -2.14 -9.30
N ASP A 101 8.68 -1.42 -8.57
CA ASP A 101 9.84 -0.70 -9.13
C ASP A 101 10.79 -1.68 -9.84
N LEU A 102 11.02 -2.87 -9.27
CA LEU A 102 11.82 -3.93 -9.91
C LEU A 102 11.15 -4.53 -11.15
N TYR A 103 9.83 -4.73 -11.09
CA TYR A 103 9.06 -5.29 -12.20
C TYR A 103 9.01 -4.35 -13.40
N PHE A 104 8.71 -3.06 -13.18
CA PHE A 104 8.59 -2.07 -14.26
C PHE A 104 9.93 -1.56 -14.80
N LYS A 105 11.02 -1.71 -14.03
CA LYS A 105 12.37 -1.34 -14.49
C LYS A 105 12.99 -2.36 -15.44
N ARG A 106 12.41 -3.56 -15.56
CA ARG A 106 12.78 -4.54 -16.60
C ARG A 106 12.13 -4.19 -17.92
#